data_AF-A0A847U3B4-F1
#
_entry.id   AF-A0A847U3B4-F1
#
_cell.length_a   1.000
_cell.length_b   1.000
_cell.length_c   1.000
_cell.angle_alpha   90.00
_cell.angle_beta   90.00
_cell.angle_gamma   90.00
#
_symmetry.space_group_name_H-M   'P 1'
#
loop_
_entity.id
_entity.type
_entity.pdbx_description
1 polymer ?
#
loop_
_entity_poly.entity_id
_entity_poly.type
_entity_poly.pdbx_seq_one_letter_code
_entity_poly.pdbx_strand_id
1 'polypeptide(L)'
;MYGVVTRNEEETEWSEFDRAFYEVKDVTGRAVEPIAGAVNMVSCFGDNAVESEEDLLAFDDEGTPATRNQPYFDWTYVCPTHDRYREGLLDIIEEAAAVNEDVRLDDVGFPRDEYCHCDRCEQRFADSEFEDWSAWRSNVITEFVAEARERVPGDMYLTLYPDPYPGHLEARSGVAIDDIAEYVDEFVVPIYDMAYSTTYWLEILAKGWQDRLSTPFSIELYAVDVDVDDLSKAVEVADEYAETVLFGYDASNARATIRRMNADAREGQSFGPE
;
A
#
# COMPACT_ATOMS: atom_id res chain seq x y z
N MET A 1 1.86 -7.88 -16.12
CA MET A 1 0.37 -8.03 -15.99
C MET A 1 -0.20 -6.69 -15.55
N TYR A 2 -1.49 -6.42 -15.80
CA TYR A 2 -2.10 -5.14 -15.43
C TYR A 2 -3.20 -5.30 -14.40
N GLY A 3 -3.18 -4.49 -13.34
CA GLY A 3 -4.25 -4.47 -12.34
C GLY A 3 -4.78 -3.09 -12.03
N VAL A 4 -5.87 -3.01 -11.27
CA VAL A 4 -6.51 -1.74 -10.89
C VAL A 4 -6.76 -1.69 -9.40
N VAL A 5 -6.63 -0.51 -8.81
CA VAL A 5 -7.05 -0.20 -7.43
C VAL A 5 -8.23 0.76 -7.49
N THR A 6 -9.37 0.37 -6.91
CA THR A 6 -10.62 1.09 -7.11
C THR A 6 -11.59 1.01 -5.93
N ARG A 7 -12.50 1.99 -5.87
CA ARG A 7 -13.68 2.06 -4.99
C ARG A 7 -14.98 1.68 -5.70
N ASN A 8 -14.91 1.42 -7.01
CA ASN A 8 -16.05 1.17 -7.87
C ASN A 8 -16.08 -0.32 -8.23
N GLU A 9 -17.08 -1.03 -7.73
CA GLU A 9 -17.24 -2.48 -7.94
C GLU A 9 -17.28 -2.85 -9.43
N GLU A 10 -17.97 -2.05 -10.26
CA GLU A 10 -18.08 -2.29 -11.71
C GLU A 10 -16.71 -2.32 -12.42
N GLU A 11 -15.71 -1.59 -11.92
CA GLU A 11 -14.37 -1.53 -12.51
C GLU A 11 -13.55 -2.81 -12.24
N THR A 12 -13.92 -3.58 -11.22
CA THR A 12 -13.26 -4.84 -10.87
C THR A 12 -13.54 -5.96 -11.88
N GLU A 13 -14.61 -5.84 -12.65
CA GLU A 13 -15.01 -6.81 -13.68
C GLU A 13 -14.46 -6.48 -15.08
N TRP A 14 -13.67 -5.40 -15.21
CA TRP A 14 -13.21 -4.96 -16.52
C TRP A 14 -12.12 -5.88 -17.07
N SER A 15 -12.35 -6.39 -18.27
CA SER A 15 -11.48 -7.37 -18.95
C SER A 15 -10.07 -6.90 -19.28
N GLU A 16 -9.80 -5.60 -19.15
CA GLU A 16 -8.47 -5.03 -19.37
C GLU A 16 -7.52 -5.22 -18.18
N PHE A 17 -8.05 -5.58 -17.01
CA PHE A 17 -7.26 -5.82 -15.81
C PHE A 17 -7.28 -7.31 -15.47
N ASP A 18 -6.09 -7.86 -15.25
CA ASP A 18 -5.87 -9.24 -14.81
C ASP A 18 -6.18 -9.40 -13.31
N ARG A 19 -6.02 -8.33 -12.52
CA ARG A 19 -6.23 -8.31 -11.06
C ARG A 19 -6.87 -6.99 -10.63
N ALA A 20 -7.85 -7.05 -9.73
CA ALA A 20 -8.46 -5.86 -9.13
C ALA A 20 -8.28 -5.88 -7.61
N PHE A 21 -7.93 -4.71 -7.05
CA PHE A 21 -7.94 -4.43 -5.61
C PHE A 21 -9.11 -3.48 -5.32
N TYR A 22 -9.99 -3.89 -4.41
CA TYR A 22 -11.18 -3.14 -4.03
C TYR A 22 -11.00 -2.55 -2.63
N GLU A 23 -11.07 -1.21 -2.51
CA GLU A 23 -10.94 -0.52 -1.21
C GLU A 23 -12.19 -0.76 -0.34
N VAL A 24 -12.09 -1.74 0.56
CA VAL A 24 -13.12 -2.08 1.56
C VAL A 24 -13.08 -1.10 2.72
N LYS A 25 -11.88 -0.73 3.15
CA LYS A 25 -11.63 0.39 4.08
C LYS A 25 -10.58 1.29 3.48
N ASP A 26 -10.89 2.57 3.31
CA ASP A 26 -9.96 3.59 2.83
C ASP A 26 -9.56 4.58 3.94
N VAL A 27 -8.51 5.37 3.70
CA VAL A 27 -8.02 6.40 4.64
C VAL A 27 -9.03 7.51 4.94
N THR A 28 -10.16 7.62 4.23
CA THR A 28 -11.20 8.61 4.56
C THR A 28 -12.06 8.19 5.75
N GLY A 29 -11.89 6.95 6.22
CA GLY A 29 -12.74 6.31 7.24
C GLY A 29 -14.01 5.70 6.65
N ARG A 30 -14.12 5.66 5.31
CA ARG A 30 -15.19 4.92 4.64
C ARG A 30 -14.89 3.42 4.75
N ALA A 31 -15.90 2.68 5.21
CA ALA A 31 -15.93 1.22 5.14
C ALA A 31 -17.13 0.76 4.30
N VAL A 32 -16.92 -0.24 3.45
CA VAL A 32 -17.95 -0.89 2.63
C VAL A 32 -17.86 -2.41 2.80
N GLU A 33 -18.84 -3.14 2.26
CA GLU A 33 -18.82 -4.60 2.31
C GLU A 33 -17.71 -5.14 1.39
N PRO A 34 -16.93 -6.17 1.80
CA PRO A 34 -16.03 -6.87 0.91
C PRO A 34 -16.77 -7.56 -0.25
N ILE A 35 -16.05 -7.77 -1.35
CA ILE A 35 -16.59 -8.43 -2.54
C ILE A 35 -15.76 -9.66 -2.90
N ALA A 36 -16.39 -10.67 -3.49
CA ALA A 36 -15.71 -11.91 -3.86
C ALA A 36 -14.90 -11.76 -5.17
N GLY A 37 -15.25 -10.79 -6.02
CA GLY A 37 -14.68 -10.62 -7.36
C GLY A 37 -13.31 -9.91 -7.41
N ALA A 38 -12.81 -9.42 -6.29
CA ALA A 38 -11.56 -8.66 -6.22
C ALA A 38 -10.81 -8.95 -4.90
N VAL A 39 -9.50 -8.67 -4.89
CA VAL A 39 -8.71 -8.68 -3.66
C VAL A 39 -9.17 -7.51 -2.80
N ASN A 40 -9.64 -7.80 -1.59
CA ASN A 40 -10.15 -6.77 -0.70
C ASN A 40 -8.99 -6.03 -0.02
N MET A 41 -9.02 -4.69 -0.07
CA MET A 41 -7.97 -3.82 0.42
C MET A 41 -8.42 -3.04 1.67
N VAL A 42 -7.56 -3.04 2.70
CA VAL A 42 -7.83 -2.46 4.01
C VAL A 42 -6.71 -1.49 4.39
N SER A 43 -7.00 -0.18 4.36
CA SER A 43 -6.16 0.83 5.02
C SER A 43 -6.16 0.59 6.52
N CYS A 44 -5.00 0.26 7.08
CA CYS A 44 -4.86 -0.14 8.47
C CYS A 44 -4.84 1.09 9.38
N PHE A 45 -3.70 1.77 9.50
CA PHE A 45 -3.52 2.85 10.48
C PHE A 45 -3.75 4.26 9.90
N GLY A 46 -4.09 4.37 8.62
CA GLY A 46 -4.63 5.59 8.03
C GLY A 46 -6.14 5.70 8.19
N ASP A 47 -6.62 6.75 8.86
CA ASP A 47 -8.05 6.99 9.07
C ASP A 47 -8.34 8.47 9.40
N ASN A 48 -8.98 9.17 8.47
CA ASN A 48 -9.37 10.57 8.64
C ASN A 48 -10.61 10.75 9.52
N ALA A 49 -11.42 9.71 9.74
CA ALA A 49 -12.62 9.84 10.55
C ALA A 49 -12.29 9.98 12.05
N VAL A 50 -11.11 9.54 12.47
CA VAL A 50 -10.67 9.60 13.88
C VAL A 50 -10.01 10.93 14.25
N GLU A 51 -9.99 11.93 13.37
CA GLU A 51 -9.27 13.20 13.58
C GLU A 51 -9.70 13.92 14.88
N SER A 52 -10.94 13.74 15.33
CA SER A 52 -11.46 14.31 16.58
C SER A 52 -11.32 13.40 17.81
N GLU A 53 -10.75 12.21 17.68
CA GLU A 53 -10.62 11.19 18.72
C GLU A 53 -9.16 11.13 19.21
N GLU A 54 -8.79 12.05 20.11
CA GLU A 54 -7.41 12.19 20.59
C GLU A 54 -6.79 10.90 21.15
N ASP A 55 -7.58 10.00 21.72
CA ASP A 55 -7.10 8.73 22.26
C ASP A 55 -6.62 7.74 21.18
N LEU A 56 -7.14 7.87 19.95
CA LEU A 56 -6.75 7.08 18.79
C LEU A 56 -5.51 7.64 18.08
N LEU A 57 -5.28 8.94 18.14
CA LEU A 57 -4.24 9.59 17.34
C LEU A 57 -2.81 9.18 17.75
N ALA A 58 -1.90 9.23 16.78
CA ALA A 58 -0.46 9.20 17.02
C ALA A 58 0.07 10.61 17.29
N PHE A 59 1.01 10.73 18.24
CA PHE A 59 1.64 12.00 18.63
C PHE A 59 3.17 11.91 18.58
N ASP A 60 3.84 13.01 18.26
CA ASP A 60 5.28 13.17 18.46
C ASP A 60 5.62 13.47 19.94
N ASP A 61 6.91 13.69 20.24
CA ASP A 61 7.41 13.97 21.59
C ASP A 61 7.06 15.40 22.09
N GLU A 62 6.64 16.28 21.19
CA GLU A 62 6.14 17.62 21.51
C GLU A 62 4.62 17.65 21.73
N GLY A 63 3.93 16.53 21.50
CA GLY A 63 2.47 16.41 21.60
C GLY A 63 1.72 16.90 20.36
N THR A 64 2.37 16.97 19.20
CA THR A 64 1.75 17.27 17.91
C THR A 64 1.08 16.01 17.37
N PRO A 65 -0.21 16.05 17.00
CA PRO A 65 -0.91 14.90 16.43
C PRO A 65 -0.59 14.72 14.94
N ALA A 66 -0.40 13.47 14.50
CA ALA A 66 -0.21 13.07 13.09
C ALA A 66 -1.53 13.13 12.31
N THR A 67 -2.03 14.33 12.04
CA THR A 67 -3.26 14.54 11.25
C THR A 67 -2.96 14.97 9.83
N ARG A 68 -3.90 14.74 8.92
CA ARG A 68 -3.85 15.24 7.53
C ARG A 68 -3.67 16.76 7.37
N ASN A 69 -3.87 17.52 8.46
CA ASN A 69 -3.69 18.97 8.45
C ASN A 69 -2.25 19.38 8.77
N GLN A 70 -1.41 18.44 9.20
CA GLN A 70 0.01 18.66 9.42
C GLN A 70 0.81 18.53 8.12
N PRO A 71 1.96 19.22 8.00
CA PRO A 71 2.87 19.01 6.89
C PRO A 71 3.30 17.55 6.78
N TYR A 72 3.46 17.06 5.54
CA TYR A 72 3.95 15.71 5.21
C TYR A 72 2.99 14.55 5.54
N PHE A 73 1.72 14.85 5.81
CA PHE A 73 0.67 13.86 6.03
C PHE A 73 -0.44 13.98 4.99
N ASP A 74 -0.62 12.92 4.20
CA ASP A 74 -1.74 12.81 3.25
C ASP A 74 -3.04 12.37 3.94
N TRP A 75 -2.94 11.74 5.12
CA TRP A 75 -4.04 11.31 5.96
C TRP A 75 -3.69 11.37 7.45
N THR A 76 -4.71 11.28 8.30
CA THR A 76 -4.58 11.17 9.75
C THR A 76 -4.20 9.74 10.15
N TYR A 77 -3.29 9.62 11.11
CA TYR A 77 -2.79 8.34 11.59
C TYR A 77 -3.35 7.97 12.96
N VAL A 78 -3.85 6.74 13.03
CA VAL A 78 -4.16 6.04 14.28
C VAL A 78 -2.88 5.45 14.83
N CYS A 79 -2.68 5.55 16.13
CA CYS A 79 -1.53 4.96 16.80
C CYS A 79 -1.60 3.42 16.75
N PRO A 80 -0.59 2.72 16.20
CA PRO A 80 -0.61 1.26 16.07
C PRO A 80 -0.67 0.47 17.38
N THR A 81 -0.41 1.13 18.52
CA THR A 81 -0.51 0.52 19.85
C THR A 81 -1.91 0.62 20.46
N HIS A 82 -2.90 1.19 19.75
CA HIS A 82 -4.26 1.28 20.27
C HIS A 82 -5.00 -0.07 20.13
N ASP A 83 -5.12 -0.82 21.23
CA ASP A 83 -5.57 -2.24 21.22
C ASP A 83 -6.91 -2.43 20.53
N ARG A 84 -7.93 -1.66 20.93
CA ARG A 84 -9.28 -1.81 20.37
C ARG A 84 -9.34 -1.49 18.88
N TYR A 85 -8.48 -0.59 18.40
CA TYR A 85 -8.45 -0.25 16.98
C TYR A 85 -7.74 -1.36 16.19
N ARG A 86 -6.63 -1.87 16.73
CA ARG A 86 -5.92 -3.03 16.18
C ARG A 86 -6.83 -4.26 16.10
N GLU A 87 -7.55 -4.59 17.17
CA GLU A 87 -8.54 -5.68 17.18
C GLU A 87 -9.61 -5.48 16.10
N GLY A 88 -10.16 -4.27 15.98
CA GLY A 88 -11.15 -3.96 14.94
C GLY A 88 -10.59 -4.07 13.50
N LEU A 89 -9.33 -3.71 13.27
CA LEU A 89 -8.69 -3.92 11.97
C LEU A 89 -8.55 -5.41 11.65
N LEU A 90 -8.14 -6.20 12.63
CA LEU A 90 -7.99 -7.65 12.47
C LEU A 90 -9.34 -8.32 12.19
N ASP A 91 -10.43 -7.86 12.82
CA ASP A 91 -11.79 -8.32 12.50
C ASP A 91 -12.17 -7.99 11.05
N ILE A 92 -11.90 -6.77 10.57
CA ILE A 92 -12.16 -6.36 9.17
C ILE A 92 -11.35 -7.21 8.19
N ILE A 93 -10.08 -7.50 8.51
CA ILE A 93 -9.22 -8.35 7.69
C ILE A 93 -9.78 -9.78 7.61
N GLU A 94 -10.23 -10.35 8.72
CA GLU A 94 -10.86 -11.68 8.75
C GLU A 94 -12.17 -11.71 7.94
N GLU A 95 -13.02 -10.68 8.06
CA GLU A 95 -14.25 -10.56 7.28
C GLU A 95 -13.97 -10.44 5.77
N ALA A 96 -12.96 -9.65 5.38
CA ALA A 96 -12.51 -9.54 4.00
C ALA A 96 -11.98 -10.88 3.46
N ALA A 97 -11.13 -11.56 4.24
CA ALA A 97 -10.55 -12.86 3.94
C ALA A 97 -11.60 -13.98 3.79
N ALA A 98 -12.73 -13.86 4.50
CA ALA A 98 -13.84 -14.81 4.41
C ALA A 98 -14.64 -14.69 3.10
N VAL A 99 -14.60 -13.53 2.44
CA VAL A 99 -15.31 -13.26 1.17
C VAL A 99 -14.39 -13.50 -0.04
N ASN A 100 -13.13 -13.11 0.06
CA ASN A 100 -12.07 -13.46 -0.88
C ASN A 100 -10.83 -13.85 -0.08
N GLU A 101 -10.21 -15.01 -0.36
CA GLU A 101 -9.09 -15.54 0.42
C GLU A 101 -7.85 -14.64 0.40
N ASP A 102 -7.71 -13.82 -0.63
CA ASP A 102 -6.63 -12.86 -0.81
C ASP A 102 -7.01 -11.50 -0.22
N VAL A 103 -6.07 -10.86 0.49
CA VAL A 103 -6.28 -9.55 1.12
C VAL A 103 -5.06 -8.66 0.94
N ARG A 104 -5.30 -7.36 0.68
CA ARG A 104 -4.26 -6.32 0.68
C ARG A 104 -4.36 -5.44 1.91
N LEU A 105 -3.24 -5.32 2.63
CA LEU A 105 -3.08 -4.37 3.73
C LEU A 105 -2.40 -3.11 3.22
N ASP A 106 -3.03 -1.96 3.46
CA ASP A 106 -2.48 -0.65 3.16
C ASP A 106 -2.23 0.14 4.44
N ASP A 107 -1.40 1.19 4.38
CA ASP A 107 -1.14 2.10 5.51
C ASP A 107 -0.71 1.37 6.81
N VAL A 108 0.09 0.32 6.67
CA VAL A 108 0.66 -0.43 7.80
C VAL A 108 1.90 0.30 8.31
N GLY A 109 1.88 0.69 9.58
CA GLY A 109 3.03 1.29 10.25
C GLY A 109 2.71 2.54 11.07
N PHE A 110 3.74 3.05 11.70
CA PHE A 110 3.76 4.35 12.35
C PHE A 110 3.77 5.50 11.34
N PRO A 111 3.37 6.73 11.75
CA PRO A 111 3.25 7.84 10.83
C PRO A 111 4.59 8.23 10.19
N ARG A 112 5.58 8.52 11.03
CA ARG A 112 6.95 8.93 10.66
C ARG A 112 7.91 8.66 11.83
N ASP A 113 9.19 8.98 11.64
CA ASP A 113 10.26 8.61 12.59
C ASP A 113 10.13 9.31 13.95
N GLU A 114 9.59 10.51 13.94
CA GLU A 114 9.39 11.40 15.09
C GLU A 114 8.11 11.09 15.88
N TYR A 115 7.28 10.15 15.43
CA TYR A 115 5.95 9.89 15.99
C TYR A 115 5.83 8.63 16.86
N CYS A 116 4.69 8.59 17.55
CA CYS A 116 4.28 7.58 18.52
C CYS A 116 5.01 7.66 19.86
N HIS A 117 5.21 8.89 20.34
CA HIS A 117 5.71 9.23 21.68
C HIS A 117 4.58 9.62 22.65
N CYS A 118 3.36 9.14 22.45
CA CYS A 118 2.28 9.35 23.42
C CYS A 118 2.50 8.49 24.69
N ASP A 119 1.87 8.89 25.81
CA ASP A 119 1.97 8.18 27.10
C ASP A 119 1.79 6.66 27.00
N ARG A 120 0.87 6.20 26.12
CA ARG A 120 0.63 4.77 25.88
C ARG A 120 1.86 4.08 25.29
N CYS A 121 2.49 4.67 24.28
CA CYS A 121 3.67 4.11 23.65
C CYS A 121 4.87 4.14 24.58
N GLU A 122 5.10 5.26 25.28
CA GLU A 122 6.19 5.36 26.24
C GLU A 122 6.06 4.34 27.37
N GLN A 123 4.84 4.17 27.91
CA GLN A 123 4.58 3.17 28.94
C GLN A 123 4.79 1.74 28.40
N ARG A 124 4.30 1.42 27.20
CA ARG A 124 4.49 0.09 26.59
C ARG A 124 5.94 -0.22 26.30
N PHE A 125 6.72 0.75 25.84
CA PHE A 125 8.15 0.58 25.66
C PHE A 125 8.83 0.31 27.00
N ALA A 126 8.54 1.12 28.02
CA ALA A 126 9.12 0.95 29.36
C ALA A 126 8.76 -0.38 30.03
N ASP A 127 7.58 -0.92 29.73
CA ASP A 127 7.12 -2.23 30.22
C ASP A 127 7.59 -3.40 29.34
N SER A 128 8.18 -3.14 28.17
CA SER A 128 8.68 -4.15 27.24
C SER A 128 10.09 -4.63 27.60
N GLU A 129 10.55 -5.68 26.90
CA GLU A 129 11.92 -6.18 27.02
C GLU A 129 12.93 -5.44 26.13
N PHE A 130 12.46 -4.51 25.29
CA PHE A 130 13.30 -3.79 24.35
C PHE A 130 14.07 -2.66 25.04
N GLU A 131 15.38 -2.58 24.77
CA GLU A 131 16.22 -1.46 25.20
C GLU A 131 16.33 -0.36 24.11
N ASP A 132 15.90 -0.67 22.88
CA ASP A 132 15.94 0.21 21.72
C ASP A 132 14.53 0.52 21.19
N TRP A 133 14.23 1.80 21.03
CA TRP A 133 12.91 2.28 20.60
C TRP A 133 12.57 1.85 19.17
N SER A 134 13.55 1.83 18.27
CA SER A 134 13.34 1.42 16.88
C SER A 134 13.03 -0.07 16.81
N ALA A 135 13.75 -0.90 17.56
CA ALA A 135 13.49 -2.34 17.65
C ALA A 135 12.09 -2.62 18.22
N TRP A 136 11.69 -1.89 19.27
CA TRP A 136 10.33 -1.98 19.82
C TRP A 136 9.26 -1.60 18.78
N ARG A 137 9.45 -0.47 18.07
CA ARG A 137 8.54 -0.05 17.00
C ARG A 137 8.46 -1.12 15.91
N SER A 138 9.58 -1.64 15.44
CA SER A 138 9.57 -2.71 14.44
C SER A 138 8.79 -3.93 14.92
N ASN A 139 9.00 -4.36 16.17
CA ASN A 139 8.26 -5.49 16.75
C ASN A 139 6.75 -5.24 16.80
N VAL A 140 6.29 -4.03 17.17
CA VAL A 140 4.84 -3.71 17.21
C VAL A 140 4.18 -3.94 15.85
N ILE A 141 4.85 -3.56 14.76
CA ILE A 141 4.35 -3.72 13.40
C ILE A 141 4.49 -5.17 12.92
N THR A 142 5.62 -5.82 13.18
CA THR A 142 5.82 -7.23 12.84
C THR A 142 4.76 -8.13 13.49
N GLU A 143 4.43 -7.92 14.78
CA GLU A 143 3.36 -8.64 15.45
C GLU A 143 1.99 -8.41 14.80
N PHE A 144 1.70 -7.18 14.37
CA PHE A 144 0.44 -6.89 13.69
C PHE A 144 0.34 -7.62 12.35
N VAL A 145 1.41 -7.62 11.56
CA VAL A 145 1.45 -8.31 10.27
C VAL A 145 1.34 -9.83 10.45
N ALA A 146 2.01 -10.39 11.46
CA ALA A 146 1.89 -11.80 11.81
C ALA A 146 0.45 -12.19 12.21
N GLU A 147 -0.21 -11.38 13.05
CA GLU A 147 -1.61 -11.60 13.43
C GLU A 147 -2.57 -11.47 12.24
N ALA A 148 -2.29 -10.55 11.30
CA ALA A 148 -3.08 -10.42 10.08
C ALA A 148 -2.91 -11.66 9.18
N ARG A 149 -1.68 -12.18 9.04
CA ARG A 149 -1.39 -13.41 8.27
C ARG A 149 -2.15 -14.63 8.77
N GLU A 150 -2.37 -14.75 10.09
CA GLU A 150 -3.17 -15.84 10.66
C GLU A 150 -4.63 -15.83 10.20
N ARG A 151 -5.14 -14.68 9.73
CA ARG A 151 -6.53 -14.48 9.29
C ARG A 151 -6.70 -14.56 7.78
N VAL A 152 -5.65 -14.33 7.01
CA VAL A 152 -5.65 -14.39 5.55
C VAL A 152 -5.24 -15.80 5.12
N PRO A 153 -6.12 -16.62 4.51
CA PRO A 153 -5.75 -17.95 4.05
C PRO A 153 -5.07 -17.98 2.66
N GLY A 154 -5.37 -17.00 1.80
CA GLY A 154 -4.80 -16.84 0.47
C GLY A 154 -3.54 -15.97 0.46
N ASP A 155 -3.32 -15.25 -0.63
CA ASP A 155 -2.20 -14.33 -0.78
C ASP A 155 -2.42 -13.05 0.05
N MET A 156 -1.46 -12.73 0.91
CA MET A 156 -1.45 -11.47 1.66
C MET A 156 -0.53 -10.45 0.98
N TYR A 157 -1.11 -9.35 0.53
CA TYR A 157 -0.41 -8.23 -0.07
C TYR A 157 -0.17 -7.16 0.99
N LEU A 158 0.98 -6.48 0.94
CA LEU A 158 1.26 -5.35 1.84
C LEU A 158 1.85 -4.17 1.07
N THR A 159 1.25 -2.99 1.24
CA THR A 159 1.79 -1.77 0.65
C THR A 159 3.02 -1.28 1.41
N LEU A 160 4.11 -0.98 0.70
CA LEU A 160 5.30 -0.33 1.23
C LEU A 160 5.34 1.13 0.81
N TYR A 161 5.78 2.01 1.71
CA TYR A 161 6.15 3.38 1.33
C TYR A 161 7.31 3.33 0.31
N PRO A 162 7.34 4.17 -0.76
CA PRO A 162 8.27 4.02 -1.88
C PRO A 162 9.70 4.50 -1.59
N ASP A 163 10.32 3.96 -0.55
CA ASP A 163 11.70 4.18 -0.16
C ASP A 163 12.47 2.83 -0.06
N PRO A 164 13.25 2.45 -1.10
CA PRO A 164 13.98 1.19 -1.11
C PRO A 164 15.27 1.21 -0.27
N TYR A 165 15.64 2.35 0.33
CA TYR A 165 16.91 2.45 1.06
C TYR A 165 16.88 1.65 2.37
N PRO A 166 17.92 0.83 2.66
CA PRO A 166 17.96 0.01 3.87
C PRO A 166 17.78 0.84 5.16
N GLY A 167 16.93 0.35 6.07
CA GLY A 167 16.65 0.97 7.37
C GLY A 167 15.70 2.19 7.33
N HIS A 168 15.37 2.72 6.15
CA HIS A 168 14.50 3.90 6.07
C HIS A 168 13.06 3.59 6.47
N LEU A 169 12.48 2.47 5.99
CA LEU A 169 11.13 2.05 6.39
C LEU A 169 11.03 1.69 7.86
N GLU A 170 12.05 1.00 8.40
CA GLU A 170 12.16 0.68 9.83
C GLU A 170 12.11 1.95 10.68
N ALA A 171 12.96 2.93 10.37
CA ALA A 171 13.01 4.20 11.09
C ALA A 171 11.71 4.99 10.95
N ARG A 172 11.16 5.08 9.73
CA ARG A 172 9.99 5.88 9.42
C ARG A 172 8.72 5.29 10.02
N SER A 173 8.41 4.05 9.70
CA SER A 173 7.10 3.45 9.98
C SER A 173 7.16 2.21 10.86
N GLY A 174 8.35 1.79 11.31
CA GLY A 174 8.52 0.50 12.00
C GLY A 174 8.38 -0.70 11.06
N VAL A 175 8.30 -0.51 9.74
CA VAL A 175 8.20 -1.62 8.80
C VAL A 175 9.59 -2.18 8.55
N ALA A 176 9.94 -3.26 9.27
CA ALA A 176 11.14 -4.04 9.07
C ALA A 176 10.90 -5.13 8.02
N ILE A 177 11.23 -4.83 6.75
CA ILE A 177 10.96 -5.72 5.60
C ILE A 177 11.45 -7.15 5.86
N ASP A 178 12.65 -7.32 6.41
CA ASP A 178 13.24 -8.65 6.60
C ASP A 178 12.47 -9.47 7.65
N ASP A 179 11.86 -8.80 8.62
CA ASP A 179 11.06 -9.44 9.67
C ASP A 179 9.63 -9.75 9.21
N ILE A 180 9.09 -8.97 8.26
CA ILE A 180 7.72 -9.17 7.77
C ILE A 180 7.62 -10.00 6.49
N ALA A 181 8.74 -10.20 5.78
CA ALA A 181 8.77 -10.86 4.48
C ALA A 181 8.26 -12.31 4.51
N GLU A 182 8.34 -13.00 5.65
CA GLU A 182 7.81 -14.38 5.78
C GLU A 182 6.28 -14.44 5.84
N TYR A 183 5.62 -13.32 6.15
CA TYR A 183 4.17 -13.25 6.28
C TYR A 183 3.49 -12.72 5.01
N VAL A 184 4.22 -12.02 4.15
CA VAL A 184 3.71 -11.31 2.97
C VAL A 184 4.07 -12.07 1.70
N ASP A 185 3.07 -12.37 0.87
CA ASP A 185 3.27 -13.09 -0.40
C ASP A 185 3.74 -12.14 -1.52
N GLU A 186 3.25 -10.89 -1.51
CA GLU A 186 3.61 -9.88 -2.50
C GLU A 186 3.55 -8.47 -1.91
N PHE A 187 4.61 -7.67 -2.13
CA PHE A 187 4.59 -6.25 -1.74
C PHE A 187 4.01 -5.39 -2.86
N VAL A 188 3.30 -4.30 -2.50
CA VAL A 188 2.85 -3.29 -3.47
C VAL A 188 3.53 -1.97 -3.18
N VAL A 189 4.15 -1.37 -4.19
CA VAL A 189 4.88 -0.10 -4.05
C VAL A 189 4.22 0.99 -4.90
N PRO A 190 3.55 1.98 -4.30
CA PRO A 190 2.99 3.11 -5.01
C PRO A 190 4.10 4.10 -5.40
N ILE A 191 4.36 4.23 -6.70
CA ILE A 191 5.32 5.21 -7.25
C ILE A 191 4.54 6.26 -8.04
N TYR A 192 3.99 7.21 -7.31
CA TYR A 192 3.09 8.23 -7.86
C TYR A 192 3.84 9.44 -8.39
N ASP A 193 3.50 9.84 -9.62
CA ASP A 193 3.86 11.10 -10.24
C ASP A 193 2.66 11.56 -11.07
N MET A 194 2.22 12.81 -10.89
CA MET A 194 1.05 13.34 -11.62
C MET A 194 1.35 13.66 -13.10
N ALA A 195 2.62 13.55 -13.53
CA ALA A 195 3.04 13.87 -14.88
C ALA A 195 3.77 12.73 -15.58
N TYR A 196 4.61 11.98 -14.88
CA TYR A 196 5.54 11.00 -15.48
C TYR A 196 6.37 11.56 -16.65
N SER A 197 6.60 12.88 -16.66
CA SER A 197 7.35 13.56 -17.73
C SER A 197 8.79 13.08 -17.85
N THR A 198 9.30 12.40 -16.83
CA THR A 198 10.57 11.69 -16.90
C THR A 198 10.54 10.42 -16.04
N THR A 199 10.87 9.28 -16.64
CA THR A 199 10.75 7.96 -16.00
C THR A 199 11.99 7.49 -15.26
N TYR A 200 13.14 8.20 -15.31
CA TYR A 200 14.36 7.70 -14.64
C TYR A 200 14.21 7.58 -13.11
N TRP A 201 13.39 8.41 -12.47
CA TRP A 201 13.13 8.30 -11.04
C TRP A 201 12.35 7.03 -10.72
N LEU A 202 11.32 6.73 -11.51
CA LEU A 202 10.55 5.50 -11.42
C LEU A 202 11.47 4.29 -11.65
N GLU A 203 12.32 4.32 -12.67
CA GLU A 203 13.29 3.26 -12.95
C GLU A 203 14.26 3.03 -11.78
N ILE A 204 14.82 4.09 -11.21
CA ILE A 204 15.78 3.98 -10.09
C ILE A 204 15.09 3.41 -8.85
N LEU A 205 13.85 3.81 -8.56
CA LEU A 205 13.09 3.27 -7.44
C LEU A 205 12.72 1.80 -7.67
N ALA A 206 12.20 1.47 -8.85
CA ALA A 206 11.84 0.10 -9.23
C ALA A 206 13.04 -0.85 -9.13
N LYS A 207 14.20 -0.42 -9.65
CA LYS A 207 15.45 -1.17 -9.53
C LYS A 207 15.91 -1.29 -8.07
N GLY A 208 15.77 -0.24 -7.27
CA GLY A 208 16.07 -0.28 -5.85
C GLY A 208 15.24 -1.34 -5.12
N TRP A 209 13.96 -1.47 -5.46
CA TRP A 209 13.09 -2.52 -4.91
C TRP A 209 13.44 -3.92 -5.40
N GLN A 210 13.77 -4.07 -6.68
CA GLN A 210 14.30 -5.33 -7.21
C GLN A 210 15.57 -5.79 -6.48
N ASP A 211 16.44 -4.86 -6.09
CA ASP A 211 17.64 -5.17 -5.30
C ASP A 211 17.32 -5.43 -3.81
N ARG A 212 16.29 -4.79 -3.26
CA ARG A 212 15.94 -4.84 -1.82
C ARG A 212 15.07 -6.03 -1.42
N LEU A 213 14.15 -6.47 -2.28
CA LEU A 213 13.12 -7.46 -1.96
C LEU A 213 13.46 -8.83 -2.54
N SER A 214 13.41 -9.85 -1.68
CA SER A 214 13.38 -11.25 -2.10
C SER A 214 11.96 -11.74 -2.40
N THR A 215 10.96 -11.11 -1.79
CA THR A 215 9.53 -11.35 -2.03
C THR A 215 9.11 -10.63 -3.31
N PRO A 216 8.25 -11.22 -4.15
CA PRO A 216 7.70 -10.54 -5.31
C PRO A 216 7.10 -9.19 -4.96
N PHE A 217 7.14 -8.25 -5.90
CA PHE A 217 6.52 -6.94 -5.71
C PHE A 217 5.87 -6.43 -6.99
N SER A 218 4.83 -5.64 -6.79
CA SER A 218 4.11 -4.91 -7.82
C SER A 218 4.30 -3.41 -7.65
N ILE A 219 4.23 -2.67 -8.75
CA ILE A 219 4.29 -1.20 -8.73
C ILE A 219 2.90 -0.65 -9.01
N GLU A 220 2.43 0.25 -8.15
CA GLU A 220 1.19 0.99 -8.36
C GLU A 220 1.49 2.40 -8.90
N LEU A 221 0.87 2.73 -10.04
CA LEU A 221 1.03 4.00 -10.73
C LEU A 221 -0.22 4.86 -10.57
N TYR A 222 -0.01 6.16 -10.46
CA TYR A 222 -1.09 7.14 -10.37
C TYR A 222 -1.68 7.36 -11.77
N ALA A 223 -2.99 7.14 -11.96
CA ALA A 223 -3.59 7.23 -13.29
C ALA A 223 -4.43 8.50 -13.52
N VAL A 224 -4.71 9.30 -12.49
CA VAL A 224 -5.64 10.45 -12.60
C VAL A 224 -4.98 11.60 -13.36
N ASP A 225 -5.67 12.11 -14.38
CA ASP A 225 -5.27 13.28 -15.17
C ASP A 225 -3.85 13.20 -15.79
N VAL A 226 -3.29 11.99 -15.93
CA VAL A 226 -1.99 11.76 -16.57
C VAL A 226 -2.18 11.57 -18.08
N ASP A 227 -1.29 12.16 -18.88
CA ASP A 227 -1.29 11.94 -20.33
C ASP A 227 -1.03 10.46 -20.66
N VAL A 228 -1.82 9.89 -21.56
CA VAL A 228 -1.76 8.46 -21.91
C VAL A 228 -0.38 8.06 -22.45
N ASP A 229 0.31 8.92 -23.20
CA ASP A 229 1.65 8.60 -23.72
C ASP A 229 2.71 8.59 -22.62
N ASP A 230 2.59 9.47 -21.62
CA ASP A 230 3.51 9.49 -20.49
C ASP A 230 3.22 8.36 -19.50
N LEU A 231 1.94 8.04 -19.25
CA LEU A 231 1.54 6.88 -18.47
C LEU A 231 2.00 5.57 -19.14
N SER A 232 1.87 5.44 -20.47
CA SER A 232 2.33 4.25 -21.20
C SER A 232 3.83 4.01 -21.00
N LYS A 233 4.66 5.06 -21.05
CA LYS A 233 6.10 4.95 -20.78
C LYS A 233 6.39 4.55 -19.33
N ALA A 234 5.64 5.09 -18.37
CA ALA A 234 5.78 4.71 -16.97
C ALA A 234 5.44 3.22 -16.75
N VAL A 235 4.40 2.72 -17.42
CA VAL A 235 4.00 1.32 -17.41
C VAL A 235 5.09 0.43 -18.00
N GLU A 236 5.64 0.78 -19.16
CA GLU A 236 6.75 0.02 -19.78
C GLU A 236 7.96 -0.09 -18.84
N VAL A 237 8.29 0.99 -18.12
CA VAL A 237 9.39 0.94 -17.15
C VAL A 237 9.01 0.10 -15.94
N ALA A 238 7.80 0.24 -15.38
CA ALA A 238 7.39 -0.54 -14.22
C ALA A 238 7.31 -2.06 -14.51
N ASP A 239 6.77 -2.45 -15.67
CA ASP A 239 6.60 -3.85 -16.11
C ASP A 239 7.93 -4.58 -16.35
N GLU A 240 9.02 -3.85 -16.61
CA GLU A 240 10.37 -4.44 -16.71
C GLU A 240 10.89 -4.96 -15.37
N TYR A 241 10.46 -4.38 -14.23
CA TYR A 241 11.03 -4.68 -12.91
C TYR A 241 10.07 -5.39 -11.96
N ALA A 242 8.77 -5.17 -12.07
CA ALA A 242 7.75 -5.63 -11.14
C ALA A 242 6.91 -6.80 -11.71
N GLU A 243 6.26 -7.56 -10.83
CA GLU A 243 5.39 -8.69 -11.21
C GLU A 243 4.10 -8.21 -11.90
N THR A 244 3.48 -7.18 -11.32
CA THR A 244 2.28 -6.53 -11.87
C THR A 244 2.42 -5.01 -11.82
N VAL A 245 1.88 -4.35 -12.83
CA VAL A 245 1.67 -2.90 -12.82
C VAL A 245 0.21 -2.62 -12.46
N LEU A 246 -0.01 -1.96 -11.34
CA LEU A 246 -1.31 -1.59 -10.84
C LEU A 246 -1.60 -0.12 -11.16
N PHE A 247 -2.85 0.21 -11.45
CA PHE A 247 -3.28 1.58 -11.70
C PHE A 247 -4.22 2.06 -10.59
N GLY A 248 -3.80 3.09 -9.87
CA GLY A 248 -4.58 3.74 -8.82
C GLY A 248 -5.47 4.86 -9.35
N TYR A 249 -6.66 4.97 -8.73
CA TYR A 249 -7.57 6.12 -8.74
C TYR A 249 -8.28 6.51 -10.06
N ASP A 250 -7.81 6.10 -11.24
CA ASP A 250 -8.53 6.31 -12.52
C ASP A 250 -8.45 5.09 -13.45
N ALA A 251 -9.38 4.16 -13.25
CA ALA A 251 -9.51 2.97 -14.08
C ALA A 251 -9.81 3.27 -15.56
N SER A 252 -10.50 4.40 -15.84
CA SER A 252 -10.85 4.76 -17.22
C SER A 252 -9.63 5.20 -18.01
N ASN A 253 -8.76 6.01 -17.40
CA ASN A 253 -7.49 6.42 -18.02
C ASN A 253 -6.55 5.21 -18.15
N ALA A 254 -6.43 4.39 -17.11
CA ALA A 254 -5.66 3.14 -17.15
C ALA A 254 -6.09 2.21 -18.31
N ARG A 255 -7.40 2.00 -18.46
CA ARG A 255 -7.96 1.22 -19.58
C ARG A 255 -7.63 1.84 -20.94
N ALA A 256 -7.69 3.16 -21.06
CA ALA A 256 -7.33 3.85 -22.31
C ALA A 256 -5.86 3.63 -22.66
N THR A 257 -4.97 3.71 -21.67
CA THR A 257 -3.53 3.43 -21.79
C THR A 257 -3.25 2.00 -22.24
N ILE A 258 -3.81 1.01 -21.55
CA ILE A 258 -3.63 -0.41 -21.91
C ILE A 258 -4.12 -0.68 -23.35
N ARG A 259 -5.27 -0.12 -23.73
CA ARG A 259 -5.81 -0.26 -25.08
C ARG A 259 -4.89 0.38 -26.14
N ARG A 260 -4.29 1.53 -25.84
CA ARG A 260 -3.35 2.20 -26.76
C ARG A 260 -2.08 1.38 -26.93
N MET A 261 -1.45 0.95 -25.83
CA MET A 261 -0.25 0.09 -25.86
C MET A 261 -0.51 -1.20 -26.67
N ASN A 262 -1.66 -1.83 -26.46
CA ASN A 262 -2.06 -3.03 -27.22
C ASN A 262 -2.28 -2.76 -28.71
N ALA A 263 -2.76 -1.56 -29.09
CA ALA A 263 -2.92 -1.18 -30.49
C ALA A 263 -1.56 -0.93 -31.16
N ASP A 264 -0.66 -0.20 -30.50
CA ASP A 264 0.68 0.11 -31.01
C ASP A 264 1.52 -1.16 -31.21
N ALA A 265 1.39 -2.14 -30.31
CA ALA A 265 2.03 -3.45 -30.44
C ALA A 265 1.53 -4.26 -31.66
N ARG A 266 0.28 -4.05 -32.10
CA ARG A 266 -0.31 -4.75 -33.26
C ARG A 266 0.07 -4.12 -34.59
N GLU A 267 0.21 -2.80 -34.67
CA GLU A 267 0.66 -2.12 -35.89
C GLU A 267 2.11 -2.49 -36.28
N GLY A 268 2.91 -2.97 -35.33
CA GLY A 268 4.24 -3.55 -35.57
C GLY A 268 4.26 -4.91 -36.28
N GLN A 269 3.12 -5.58 -36.46
CA GLN A 269 3.06 -6.85 -37.21
C GLN A 269 2.97 -6.61 -38.71
N SER A 270 4.13 -6.61 -39.38
CA SER A 270 4.19 -6.56 -40.84
C SER A 270 3.73 -7.89 -41.45
N PHE A 271 2.50 -7.91 -41.99
CA PHE A 271 2.06 -8.99 -42.87
C PHE A 271 2.66 -8.78 -44.26
N GLY A 272 3.82 -9.39 -44.51
CA GLY A 272 4.37 -9.49 -45.86
C GLY A 272 3.43 -10.35 -46.75
N PRO A 273 3.28 -10.02 -48.05
CA PRO A 273 2.49 -10.85 -48.95
C PRO A 273 3.19 -12.20 -49.19
N GLU A 274 2.42 -13.30 -49.07
CA GLU A 274 2.81 -14.64 -49.56
C GLU A 274 3.00 -14.66 -51.09
#